data_AF-A0A8S0G860-F1
#
_entry.id   AF-A0A8S0G860-F1
#
_cell.length_a   1.000
_cell.length_b   1.000
_cell.length_c   1.000
_cell.angle_alpha   90.00
_cell.angle_beta   90.00
_cell.angle_gamma   90.00
#
_symmetry.space_group_name_H-M   'P 1'
#
loop_
_entity.id
_entity.type
_entity.pdbx_description
1 polymer ?
#
loop_
_entity_poly.entity_id
_entity_poly.type
_entity_poly.pdbx_seq_one_letter_code
_entity_poly.pdbx_strand_id
1 'polypeptide(L)' 'MWYQKTLTLSAKSRGFHLVTDEILNQLADMPRVNIGLLHLLLQHTFRLSDT' A
#
# COMPACT_ATOMS: atom_id res chain seq x y z
N MET A 1 -11.84 -15.11 -3.96
CA MET A 1 -10.47 -15.25 -3.41
C MET A 1 -10.14 -13.99 -2.64
N TRP A 2 -9.62 -14.10 -1.41
CA TRP A 2 -9.22 -12.95 -0.58
C TRP A 2 -7.70 -12.86 -0.57
N TYR A 3 -7.16 -11.67 -0.85
CA TYR A 3 -5.73 -11.39 -0.82
C TYR A 3 -5.49 -10.14 0.02
N GLN A 4 -4.55 -10.22 0.95
CA GLN A 4 -4.20 -9.10 1.83
C GLN A 4 -2.68 -8.99 1.90
N LYS A 5 -2.17 -7.78 1.68
CA LYS A 5 -0.75 -7.47 1.77
C LYS A 5 -0.58 -6.11 2.45
N THR A 6 0.39 -6.02 3.35
CA THR A 6 0.83 -4.75 3.92
C THR A 6 1.80 -4.10 2.95
N LEU A 7 1.53 -2.85 2.59
CA LEU A 7 2.38 -2.04 1.72
C LEU A 7 3.12 -1.01 2.56
N THR A 8 4.37 -0.73 2.21
CA THR A 8 5.17 0.32 2.85
C THR A 8 5.30 1.48 1.88
N LEU A 9 4.75 2.64 2.25
CA LEU A 9 4.91 3.86 1.48
C LEU A 9 6.17 4.60 1.92
N SER A 10 6.84 5.20 0.96
CA SER A 10 8.00 6.07 1.16
C SER A 10 7.59 7.26 2.02
N ALA A 11 8.47 7.67 2.93
CA ALA A 11 8.21 8.86 3.74
C ALA A 11 8.03 10.10 2.83
N LYS A 12 6.95 10.84 3.05
CA LYS A 12 6.66 12.09 2.34
C LYS A 12 6.49 13.23 3.33
N SER A 13 6.87 14.44 2.93
CA SER A 13 6.56 15.65 3.69
C SER A 13 5.05 15.87 3.79
N ARG A 14 4.61 16.70 4.75
CA ARG A 14 3.19 17.09 4.84
C ARG A 14 2.70 17.67 3.50
N GLY A 15 1.52 17.26 3.08
CA GLY A 15 0.92 17.64 1.80
C GLY A 15 0.18 16.49 1.15
N PHE A 16 -0.12 16.66 -0.13
CA PHE A 16 -0.77 15.65 -0.96
C PHE A 16 0.24 15.00 -1.90
N HIS A 17 0.19 13.67 -2.01
CA HIS A 17 1.11 12.89 -2.84
C HIS A 17 0.34 11.85 -3.63
N LEU A 18 0.62 11.74 -4.93
CA LEU A 18 0.16 10.62 -5.73
C LEU A 18 1.05 9.41 -5.46
N VAL A 19 0.42 8.29 -5.12
CA VAL A 19 1.11 7.04 -4.72
C VAL A 19 0.72 5.84 -5.59
N THR A 20 0.07 6.09 -6.73
CA THR A 20 -0.43 5.03 -7.61
C THR A 20 0.67 4.06 -8.04
N ASP A 21 1.79 4.58 -8.55
CA ASP A 21 2.90 3.74 -9.04
C ASP A 21 3.57 2.94 -7.92
N GLU A 22 3.71 3.56 -6.74
CA GLU A 22 4.28 2.90 -5.56
C GLU A 22 3.41 1.73 -5.08
N ILE A 23 2.07 1.89 -5.12
CA ILE A 23 1.11 0.83 -4.82
C ILE A 23 1.17 -0.27 -5.90
N LEU A 24 1.14 0.10 -7.19
CA LEU A 24 1.14 -0.87 -8.30
C LEU A 24 2.40 -1.73 -8.29
N ASN A 25 3.57 -1.12 -8.05
CA ASN A 25 4.84 -1.84 -7.97
C ASN A 25 4.84 -2.87 -6.84
N GLN A 26 4.27 -2.53 -5.68
CA GLN A 26 4.21 -3.45 -4.54
C GLN A 26 3.11 -4.52 -4.68
N LEU A 27 2.14 -4.34 -5.57
CA LEU A 27 1.11 -5.34 -5.89
C LEU A 27 1.42 -6.14 -7.15
N ALA A 28 2.59 -5.96 -7.78
CA ALA A 28 2.95 -6.63 -9.03
C ALA A 28 2.99 -8.17 -8.93
N ASP A 29 3.18 -8.71 -7.72
CA ASP A 29 3.17 -10.13 -7.37
C ASP A 29 1.79 -10.65 -6.94
N MET A 30 0.77 -9.80 -6.93
CA MET A 30 -0.59 -10.20 -6.58
C MET A 30 -1.16 -11.17 -7.63
N PRO A 31 -1.94 -12.18 -7.21
CA PRO A 31 -2.70 -13.02 -8.12
C PRO A 31 -3.56 -12.20 -9.10
N ARG A 32 -3.65 -12.64 -10.35
CA ARG A 32 -4.47 -11.95 -11.37
C ARG A 32 -5.94 -11.91 -10.95
N VAL A 33 -6.51 -10.71 -10.99
CA VAL A 33 -7.94 -10.45 -10.78
C VAL A 33 -8.44 -9.63 -11.97
N ASN A 34 -9.51 -10.08 -12.64
CA ASN A 34 -10.07 -9.36 -13.78
C ASN A 34 -11.01 -8.22 -13.34
N ILE A 35 -11.84 -8.47 -12.32
CA ILE A 35 -12.78 -7.51 -11.73
C ILE A 35 -12.81 -7.76 -10.23
N GLY A 36 -12.76 -6.68 -9.43
CA GLY A 36 -12.79 -6.79 -7.99
C GLY A 36 -12.86 -5.43 -7.29
N LEU A 37 -12.77 -5.47 -5.97
CA LEU A 37 -12.76 -4.31 -5.10
C LEU A 37 -11.45 -4.30 -4.31
N LEU A 38 -10.74 -3.18 -4.35
CA LEU A 38 -9.52 -2.96 -3.58
C LEU A 38 -9.82 -2.02 -2.41
N HIS A 39 -9.64 -2.51 -1.19
CA HIS A 39 -9.71 -1.68 0.00
C HIS A 39 -8.30 -1.25 0.39
N LEU A 40 -8.06 0.06 0.40
CA LEU A 40 -6.82 0.66 0.90
C LEU A 40 -7.06 1.23 2.28
N LEU A 41 -6.45 0.61 3.30
CA LEU A 41 -6.48 1.09 4.67
C LEU A 41 -5.14 1.75 4.99
N LEU A 42 -5.16 3.07 5.20
CA LEU A 42 -3.97 3.81 5.59
C LEU A 42 -3.66 3.54 7.07
N GLN A 43 -2.62 2.75 7.32
CA GLN A 43 -2.18 2.41 8.66
C GLN A 43 -1.21 3.47 9.19
N HIS A 44 -1.77 4.53 9.79
CA HIS A 44 -0.98 5.48 10.57
C HIS A 44 -0.94 5.03 12.02
N THR A 45 0.04 4.19 12.33
CA THR A 45 0.50 3.98 13.70
C THR A 45 1.96 4.40 13.73
N PHE A 46 2.30 5.33 14.62
CA PHE A 46 3.71 5.61 14.94
C PHE A 46 4.36 4.28 15.35
N ARG A 47 5.02 3.62 14.42
CA ARG A 47 5.94 2.54 14.76
C ARG A 47 7.21 3.26 15.19
N LEU A 48 7.50 3.24 16.50
CA LEU A 48 8.89 3.31 16.94
C LEU A 48 9.59 2.18 16.18
N SER A 49 10.33 2.52 15.14
CA SER A 49 11.18 1.57 14.45
C SER A 49 12.20 1.09 15.48
N ASP A 50 12.11 -0.17 15.86
CA ASP A 50 13.26 -0.87 16.42
C ASP A 50 14.43 -0.72 15.44
N THR A 51 15.58 -0.46 16.05
CA THR A 51 16.94 -0.44 15.51
C THR A 51 17.24 -1.65 14.63
#